data_AF-A0A6G1QAZ6-F1
#
_entry.id   AF-A0A6G1QAZ6-F1
#
_cell.length_a   1.000
_cell.length_b   1.000
_cell.length_c   1.000
_cell.angle_alpha   90.00
_cell.angle_beta   90.00
_cell.angle_gamma   90.00
#
_symmetry.space_group_name_H-M   'P 1'
#
loop_
_entity.id
_entity.type
_entity.pdbx_description
1 polymer ?
#
loop_
_entity_poly.entity_id
_entity_poly.type
_entity_poly.pdbx_seq_one_letter_code
_entity_poly.pdbx_strand_id
1 'polypeptide(L)'
;MPVFVSKVIVHPNYNSKTNDNDIALLRLSSSVTFTDYILPVCLAASDSTVGAGTTCWVTGWGDTQSGVPLAPPGTLQEVSMPIVSNSDCNSDYNGGITNNMMCAGLPQGGKDSCQGDSGGPLVIKSNITWIQAGVVSFGEGCAQPNLPGVYARVSQYQDWISSQISSNNEPGFVTVQSSSNILAKGPAHFMCLSLLLSILHVIFSLFVLS
;
A
#
# COMPACT_ATOMS: atom_id res chain seq x y z
N MET A 1 25.44 13.89 4.85
CA MET A 1 25.62 14.09 3.39
C MET A 1 24.51 13.35 2.66
N PRO A 2 24.04 13.85 1.50
CA PRO A 2 23.16 13.08 0.63
C PRO A 2 23.83 11.76 0.22
N VAL A 3 23.01 10.73 0.01
CA VAL A 3 23.45 9.44 -0.53
C VAL A 3 23.08 9.39 -2.00
N PHE A 4 24.02 9.04 -2.86
CA PHE A 4 23.80 9.00 -4.31
C PHE A 4 23.23 7.66 -4.75
N VAL A 5 22.60 7.63 -5.92
CA VAL A 5 22.20 6.39 -6.59
C VAL A 5 23.41 5.84 -7.35
N SER A 6 23.75 4.57 -7.10
CA SER A 6 24.81 3.84 -7.83
C SER A 6 24.29 3.02 -9.00
N LYS A 7 23.02 2.59 -8.95
CA LYS A 7 22.39 1.82 -10.03
C LYS A 7 20.89 2.07 -10.06
N VAL A 8 20.36 2.25 -11.26
CA VAL A 8 18.92 2.24 -11.55
C VAL A 8 18.60 0.91 -12.23
N ILE A 9 17.61 0.19 -11.71
CA ILE A 9 17.16 -1.09 -12.25
C ILE A 9 15.68 -0.92 -12.62
N VAL A 10 15.43 -0.62 -13.89
CA VAL A 10 14.06 -0.52 -14.44
C VAL A 10 13.51 -1.92 -14.66
N HIS A 11 12.23 -2.14 -14.41
CA HIS A 11 11.60 -3.42 -14.72
C HIS A 11 11.77 -3.74 -16.22
N PRO A 12 12.27 -4.94 -16.59
CA PRO A 12 12.64 -5.24 -17.98
C PRO A 12 11.46 -5.21 -18.96
N ASN A 13 10.24 -5.39 -18.45
CA ASN A 13 9.00 -5.35 -19.24
C ASN A 13 8.26 -4.01 -19.14
N TYR A 14 8.91 -2.94 -18.65
CA TYR A 14 8.30 -1.60 -18.66
C TYR A 14 7.89 -1.20 -20.07
N ASN A 15 6.63 -0.79 -20.24
CA ASN A 15 6.08 -0.35 -21.51
C ASN A 15 5.67 1.12 -21.45
N SER A 16 6.47 1.99 -22.06
CA SER A 16 6.24 3.44 -22.06
C SER A 16 5.00 3.89 -22.83
N LYS A 17 4.34 3.02 -23.60
CA LYS A 17 3.07 3.34 -24.28
C LYS A 17 1.86 3.13 -23.37
N THR A 18 1.93 2.14 -22.48
CA THR A 18 0.81 1.75 -21.60
C THR A 18 1.07 2.04 -20.14
N ASN A 19 2.29 2.46 -19.79
CA ASN A 19 2.80 2.55 -18.41
C ASN A 19 2.69 1.23 -17.62
N ASP A 20 2.61 0.09 -18.32
CA ASP A 20 2.60 -1.21 -17.66
C ASP A 20 4.00 -1.56 -17.16
N ASN A 21 4.08 -2.21 -16.01
CA ASN A 21 5.34 -2.49 -15.30
C ASN A 21 6.15 -1.24 -14.93
N ASP A 22 5.46 -0.14 -14.57
CA ASP A 22 6.10 1.12 -14.14
C ASP A 22 6.64 1.04 -12.70
N ILE A 23 7.73 0.30 -12.54
CA ILE A 23 8.43 0.12 -11.28
C ILE A 23 9.93 0.05 -11.53
N ALA A 24 10.72 0.63 -10.61
CA ALA A 24 12.17 0.59 -10.65
C ALA A 24 12.75 0.45 -9.24
N LEU A 25 13.94 -0.17 -9.15
CA LEU A 25 14.74 -0.19 -7.93
C LEU A 25 15.93 0.76 -8.07
N LEU A 26 16.17 1.55 -7.02
CA LEU A 26 17.32 2.44 -6.91
C LEU A 26 18.29 1.87 -5.89
N ARG A 27 19.46 1.42 -6.34
CA ARG A 27 20.54 1.00 -5.46
C ARG A 27 21.33 2.23 -5.03
N LEU A 28 21.39 2.47 -3.72
CA LEU A 28 22.21 3.54 -3.15
C LEU A 28 23.71 3.21 -3.25
N SER A 29 24.56 4.24 -3.27
CA SER A 29 26.02 4.11 -3.31
C SER A 29 26.62 3.61 -1.99
N SER A 30 25.88 3.77 -0.90
CA SER A 30 26.25 3.32 0.45
C SER A 30 25.00 2.99 1.25
N SER A 31 25.14 2.16 2.28
CA SER A 31 24.06 1.89 3.23
C SER A 31 23.62 3.17 3.94
N VAL A 32 22.33 3.23 4.29
CA VAL A 32 21.75 4.32 5.06
C VAL A 32 21.56 3.85 6.50
N THR A 33 22.03 4.63 7.46
CA THR A 33 21.79 4.38 8.89
C THR A 33 20.36 4.78 9.23
N PHE A 34 19.59 3.84 9.77
CA PHE A 34 18.23 4.12 10.22
C PHE A 34 18.23 5.03 11.44
N THR A 35 17.23 5.90 11.49
CA THR A 35 16.98 6.88 12.56
C THR A 35 15.47 7.01 12.76
N ASP A 36 15.03 7.82 13.72
CA ASP A 36 13.61 8.11 13.92
C ASP A 36 12.93 8.76 12.69
N TYR A 37 13.71 9.34 11.77
CA TYR A 37 13.23 9.98 10.55
C TYR A 37 13.55 9.20 9.27
N ILE A 38 14.30 8.09 9.38
CA ILE A 38 14.72 7.28 8.24
C ILE A 38 14.48 5.82 8.59
N LEU A 39 13.36 5.29 8.12
CA LEU A 39 12.95 3.91 8.32
C LEU A 39 12.44 3.33 7.00
N PRO A 40 12.66 2.03 6.75
CA PRO A 40 12.07 1.36 5.61
C PRO A 40 10.55 1.17 5.80
N VAL A 41 9.83 1.06 4.69
CA VAL A 41 8.42 0.64 4.68
C VAL A 41 8.34 -0.87 4.38
N CYS A 42 7.31 -1.55 4.90
CA CYS A 42 7.02 -2.92 4.48
C CYS A 42 6.46 -2.92 3.04
N LEU A 43 6.68 -4.00 2.30
CA LEU A 43 6.12 -4.16 0.95
C LEU A 43 4.93 -5.12 0.97
N ALA A 44 3.92 -4.89 0.14
CA ALA A 44 2.83 -5.85 -0.01
C ALA A 44 3.35 -7.16 -0.63
N ALA A 45 3.10 -8.29 0.04
CA ALA A 45 3.51 -9.61 -0.45
C ALA A 45 2.68 -10.07 -1.67
N SER A 46 3.15 -11.05 -2.44
CA SER A 46 2.50 -11.54 -3.66
C SER A 46 1.10 -12.11 -3.49
N ASP A 47 0.79 -12.64 -2.30
CA ASP A 47 -0.53 -13.13 -1.92
C ASP A 47 -1.44 -12.05 -1.31
N SER A 48 -0.99 -10.78 -1.32
CA SER A 48 -1.74 -9.66 -0.76
C SER A 48 -2.90 -9.24 -1.65
N THR A 49 -4.07 -9.09 -1.03
CA THR A 49 -5.27 -8.51 -1.63
C THR A 49 -5.62 -7.21 -0.92
N VAL A 50 -5.42 -6.08 -1.60
CA VAL A 50 -5.84 -4.75 -1.14
C VAL A 50 -7.16 -4.38 -1.80
N GLY A 51 -8.26 -4.58 -1.07
CA GLY A 51 -9.62 -4.46 -1.59
C GLY A 51 -10.06 -3.02 -1.79
N ALA A 52 -11.07 -2.84 -2.65
CA ALA A 52 -11.73 -1.55 -2.84
C ALA A 52 -12.25 -1.00 -1.51
N GLY A 53 -12.20 0.32 -1.34
CA GLY A 53 -12.58 0.99 -0.10
C GLY A 53 -11.51 0.99 1.00
N THR A 54 -10.42 0.20 0.86
CA THR A 54 -9.28 0.28 1.79
C THR A 54 -8.71 1.70 1.78
N THR A 55 -8.61 2.34 2.94
CA THR A 55 -7.95 3.64 3.04
C THR A 55 -6.47 3.50 2.74
N CYS A 56 -5.98 4.30 1.81
CA CYS A 56 -4.57 4.45 1.49
C CYS A 56 -4.14 5.91 1.66
N TRP A 57 -2.82 6.10 1.69
CA TRP A 57 -2.17 7.40 1.78
C TRP A 57 -1.11 7.50 0.70
N VAL A 58 -1.04 8.68 0.09
CA VAL A 58 0.04 9.07 -0.81
C VAL A 58 0.70 10.30 -0.24
N THR A 59 2.02 10.34 -0.28
CA THR A 59 2.83 11.45 0.23
C THR A 59 3.81 11.93 -0.84
N GLY A 60 4.06 13.23 -0.88
CA GLY A 60 4.95 13.81 -1.87
C GLY A 60 5.09 15.33 -1.80
N TRP A 61 5.93 15.85 -2.69
CA TRP A 61 6.24 17.28 -2.83
C TRP A 61 5.84 17.81 -4.21
N GLY A 62 5.01 17.07 -4.95
CA GLY A 62 4.49 17.49 -6.22
C GLY A 62 3.53 18.68 -6.13
N ASP A 63 2.95 18.98 -7.27
CA ASP A 63 1.94 20.03 -7.43
C ASP A 63 0.74 19.79 -6.48
N THR A 64 0.19 20.85 -5.92
CA THR A 64 -0.98 20.77 -5.01
C THR A 64 -2.31 20.71 -5.77
N GLN A 65 -2.29 21.14 -7.04
CA GLN A 65 -3.38 21.10 -8.02
C GLN A 65 -2.73 21.04 -9.41
N SER A 66 -3.49 20.66 -10.45
CA SER A 66 -2.92 20.58 -11.81
C SER A 66 -2.24 21.90 -12.23
N GLY A 67 -0.91 21.85 -12.43
CA GLY A 67 -0.10 22.99 -12.80
C GLY A 67 0.15 24.03 -11.69
N VAL A 68 -0.11 23.68 -10.43
CA VAL A 68 0.10 24.55 -9.26
C VAL A 68 1.19 23.96 -8.36
N PRO A 69 2.45 24.42 -8.51
CA PRO A 69 3.57 23.93 -7.71
C PRO A 69 3.39 24.15 -6.21
N LEU A 70 3.98 23.25 -5.42
CA LEU A 70 4.04 23.40 -3.97
C LEU A 70 4.82 24.68 -3.59
N ALA A 71 4.19 25.53 -2.79
CA ALA A 71 4.80 26.78 -2.34
C ALA A 71 5.99 26.52 -1.38
N PRO A 72 7.05 27.36 -1.42
CA PRO A 72 8.10 27.35 -0.39
C PRO A 72 7.50 27.48 1.03
N PRO A 73 8.03 26.78 2.04
CA PRO A 73 9.30 26.04 2.06
C PRO A 73 9.25 24.61 1.52
N GLY A 74 8.14 24.16 0.92
CA GLY A 74 8.04 22.79 0.39
C GLY A 74 7.80 21.75 1.49
N THR A 75 6.81 21.98 2.37
CA THR A 75 6.41 20.98 3.36
C THR A 75 5.87 19.74 2.68
N LEU A 76 6.31 18.55 3.09
CA LEU A 76 5.77 17.27 2.59
C LEU A 76 4.25 17.26 2.72
N GLN A 77 3.55 16.92 1.64
CA GLN A 77 2.10 16.79 1.62
C GLN A 77 1.70 15.33 1.80
N GLU A 78 0.49 15.12 2.31
CA GLU A 78 -0.15 13.82 2.37
C GLU A 78 -1.64 13.93 1.98
N VAL A 79 -2.16 12.88 1.36
CA VAL A 79 -3.59 12.76 1.07
C VAL A 79 -4.05 11.33 1.33
N SER A 80 -5.21 11.19 1.97
CA SER A 80 -5.86 9.90 2.20
C SER A 80 -7.09 9.72 1.33
N MET A 81 -7.19 8.58 0.67
CA MET A 81 -8.26 8.24 -0.26
C MET A 81 -8.47 6.71 -0.32
N PRO A 82 -9.66 6.23 -0.76
CA PRO A 82 -9.90 4.80 -0.85
C PRO A 82 -9.25 4.20 -2.10
N ILE A 83 -8.89 2.92 -2.00
CA ILE A 83 -8.61 2.09 -3.17
C ILE A 83 -9.87 1.93 -4.02
N VAL A 84 -9.72 2.07 -5.33
CA VAL A 84 -10.75 1.82 -6.33
C VAL A 84 -10.58 0.39 -6.84
N SER A 85 -11.69 -0.31 -7.09
CA SER A 85 -11.62 -1.67 -7.64
C SER A 85 -10.95 -1.64 -9.02
N ASN A 86 -10.21 -2.70 -9.37
CA ASN A 86 -9.53 -2.74 -10.66
C ASN A 86 -10.54 -2.73 -11.83
N SER A 87 -11.74 -3.28 -11.65
CA SER A 87 -12.80 -3.27 -12.66
C SER A 87 -13.38 -1.89 -12.89
N ASP A 88 -13.64 -1.13 -11.82
CA ASP A 88 -14.19 0.22 -11.93
C ASP A 88 -13.13 1.14 -12.55
N CYS A 89 -11.90 1.09 -12.06
CA CYS A 89 -10.80 1.86 -12.64
C CYS A 89 -10.56 1.50 -14.12
N ASN A 90 -10.62 0.21 -14.48
CA ASN A 90 -10.48 -0.18 -15.87
C ASN A 90 -11.63 0.33 -16.75
N SER A 91 -12.83 0.50 -16.19
CA SER A 91 -13.97 1.09 -16.88
C SER A 91 -13.76 2.59 -17.09
N ASP A 92 -13.28 3.30 -16.07
CA ASP A 92 -12.95 4.73 -16.12
C ASP A 92 -11.86 5.04 -17.18
N TYR A 93 -10.89 4.12 -17.34
CA TYR A 93 -9.78 4.23 -18.30
C TYR A 93 -9.99 3.42 -19.59
N ASN A 94 -11.25 3.12 -19.97
CA ASN A 94 -11.60 2.50 -21.26
C ASN A 94 -10.83 1.19 -21.59
N GLY A 95 -10.52 0.37 -20.60
CA GLY A 95 -9.81 -0.90 -20.77
C GLY A 95 -8.28 -0.82 -20.66
N GLY A 96 -7.73 0.34 -20.29
CA GLY A 96 -6.28 0.59 -20.21
C GLY A 96 -5.57 0.09 -18.95
N ILE A 97 -6.29 -0.47 -17.97
CA ILE A 97 -5.75 -0.86 -16.66
C ILE A 97 -5.48 -2.37 -16.61
N THR A 98 -4.21 -2.72 -16.38
CA THR A 98 -3.76 -4.12 -16.26
C THR A 98 -3.86 -4.62 -14.80
N ASN A 99 -3.61 -5.91 -14.58
CA ASN A 99 -3.53 -6.48 -13.22
C ASN A 99 -2.28 -6.01 -12.45
N ASN A 100 -1.27 -5.50 -13.18
CA ASN A 100 -0.05 -4.92 -12.63
C ASN A 100 -0.23 -3.50 -12.09
N MET A 101 -1.43 -2.95 -12.25
CA MET A 101 -1.83 -1.63 -11.82
C MET A 101 -2.88 -1.72 -10.71
N MET A 102 -3.00 -0.67 -9.93
CA MET A 102 -4.06 -0.43 -8.96
C MET A 102 -4.42 1.04 -8.95
N CYS A 103 -5.62 1.38 -8.46
CA CYS A 103 -6.09 2.76 -8.50
C CYS A 103 -6.59 3.21 -7.13
N ALA A 104 -6.50 4.51 -6.89
CA ALA A 104 -7.00 5.14 -5.68
C ALA A 104 -7.51 6.54 -5.99
N GLY A 105 -8.59 6.93 -5.33
CA GLY A 105 -9.25 8.20 -5.63
C GLY A 105 -10.70 8.21 -5.18
N LEU A 106 -11.40 9.28 -5.52
CA LEU A 106 -12.82 9.46 -5.20
C LEU A 106 -13.61 9.66 -6.49
N PRO A 107 -14.84 9.11 -6.61
CA PRO A 107 -15.69 9.34 -7.78
C PRO A 107 -15.91 10.83 -8.07
N GLN A 108 -16.07 11.65 -7.02
CA GLN A 108 -16.24 13.09 -7.13
C GLN A 108 -14.92 13.87 -7.37
N GLY A 109 -13.77 13.20 -7.43
CA GLY A 109 -12.46 13.84 -7.49
C GLY A 109 -12.06 14.53 -6.17
N GLY A 110 -11.19 15.54 -6.28
CA GLY A 110 -10.74 16.37 -5.16
C GLY A 110 -9.63 15.80 -4.28
N LYS A 111 -9.22 14.54 -4.50
CA LYS A 111 -8.07 13.92 -3.82
C LYS A 111 -7.29 13.03 -4.79
N ASP A 112 -5.99 13.27 -4.91
CA ASP A 112 -5.10 12.55 -5.81
C ASP A 112 -3.63 12.88 -5.49
N SER A 113 -2.71 12.08 -6.03
CA SER A 113 -1.35 12.52 -6.34
C SER A 113 -1.35 13.48 -7.54
N CYS A 114 -0.27 14.25 -7.73
CA CYS A 114 -0.18 15.15 -8.87
C CYS A 114 1.23 15.14 -9.50
N GLN A 115 1.44 16.03 -10.46
CA GLN A 115 2.73 16.15 -11.15
C GLN A 115 3.87 16.37 -10.14
N GLY A 116 4.93 15.55 -10.23
CA GLY A 116 6.05 15.57 -9.30
C GLY A 116 5.96 14.52 -8.17
N ASP A 117 4.80 13.87 -7.97
CA ASP A 117 4.67 12.76 -7.01
C ASP A 117 4.97 11.38 -7.63
N SER A 118 5.13 11.29 -8.96
CA SER A 118 5.46 10.05 -9.68
C SER A 118 6.69 9.34 -9.07
N GLY A 119 6.58 8.03 -8.86
CA GLY A 119 7.57 7.22 -8.13
C GLY A 119 7.39 7.25 -6.60
N GLY A 120 6.54 8.12 -6.06
CA GLY A 120 6.19 8.20 -4.65
C GLY A 120 5.39 6.99 -4.16
N PRO A 121 5.30 6.78 -2.83
CA PRO A 121 4.65 5.60 -2.27
C PRO A 121 3.13 5.80 -2.16
N LEU A 122 2.37 4.77 -2.51
CA LEU A 122 1.02 4.56 -1.99
C LEU A 122 1.10 3.51 -0.88
N VAL A 123 0.77 3.91 0.34
CA VAL A 123 0.81 3.06 1.52
C VAL A 123 -0.58 2.80 2.09
N ILE A 124 -0.76 1.63 2.68
CA ILE A 124 -1.92 1.29 3.49
C ILE A 124 -1.46 0.95 4.91
N LYS A 125 -2.38 1.06 5.86
CA LYS A 125 -2.13 0.69 7.25
C LYS A 125 -2.84 -0.60 7.60
N SER A 126 -2.09 -1.61 8.02
CA SER A 126 -2.61 -2.86 8.57
C SER A 126 -2.16 -2.98 10.02
N ASN A 127 -3.09 -2.85 10.98
CA ASN A 127 -2.79 -2.71 12.41
C ASN A 127 -1.80 -1.57 12.68
N ILE A 128 -0.60 -1.90 13.15
CA ILE A 128 0.48 -0.96 13.45
C ILE A 128 1.49 -0.81 12.30
N THR A 129 1.33 -1.58 11.22
CA THR A 129 2.30 -1.68 10.14
C THR A 129 1.86 -0.87 8.92
N TRP A 130 2.77 -0.06 8.39
CA TRP A 130 2.60 0.63 7.12
C TRP A 130 3.19 -0.21 5.99
N ILE A 131 2.41 -0.42 4.95
CA ILE A 131 2.72 -1.34 3.86
C ILE A 131 2.56 -0.58 2.54
N GLN A 132 3.62 -0.52 1.75
CA GLN A 132 3.57 0.04 0.40
C GLN A 132 2.86 -0.94 -0.52
N ALA A 133 1.66 -0.56 -0.95
CA ALA A 133 0.83 -1.32 -1.86
C ALA A 133 1.01 -0.87 -3.31
N GLY A 134 1.37 0.41 -3.52
CA GLY A 134 1.53 1.00 -4.84
C GLY A 134 2.73 1.93 -4.97
N VAL A 135 3.07 2.23 -6.22
CA VAL A 135 4.01 3.30 -6.63
C VAL A 135 3.26 4.24 -7.57
N VAL A 136 3.27 5.55 -7.31
CA VAL A 136 2.59 6.55 -8.15
C VAL A 136 3.11 6.43 -9.58
N SER A 137 2.23 6.22 -10.55
CA SER A 137 2.61 5.99 -11.95
C SER A 137 2.06 7.11 -12.85
N PHE A 138 0.75 7.09 -13.13
CA PHE A 138 0.11 8.03 -14.04
C PHE A 138 -1.32 8.40 -13.61
N GLY A 139 -1.88 9.40 -14.28
CA GLY A 139 -3.27 9.83 -14.14
C GLY A 139 -3.62 10.88 -15.20
N GLU A 140 -4.90 11.17 -15.37
CA GLU A 140 -5.39 12.24 -16.24
C GLU A 140 -5.70 13.51 -15.44
N GLY A 141 -4.80 14.51 -15.53
CA GLY A 141 -4.87 15.70 -14.68
C GLY A 141 -4.50 15.37 -13.23
N CYS A 142 -5.11 16.09 -12.29
CA CYS A 142 -5.01 15.79 -10.86
C CYS A 142 -6.38 15.92 -10.23
N ALA A 143 -6.81 14.89 -9.50
CA ALA A 143 -8.04 14.89 -8.71
C ALA A 143 -9.33 15.16 -9.52
N GLN A 144 -9.36 14.69 -10.77
CA GLN A 144 -10.53 14.81 -11.63
C GLN A 144 -11.62 13.79 -11.24
N PRO A 145 -12.91 14.13 -11.36
CA PRO A 145 -14.01 13.19 -11.14
C PRO A 145 -13.91 11.96 -12.06
N ASN A 146 -14.14 10.77 -11.50
CA ASN A 146 -14.08 9.47 -12.19
C ASN A 146 -12.75 9.19 -12.94
N LEU A 147 -11.66 9.84 -12.53
CA LEU A 147 -10.32 9.61 -13.08
C LEU A 147 -9.36 9.40 -11.89
N PRO A 148 -9.41 8.24 -11.23
CA PRO A 148 -8.55 7.97 -10.09
C PRO A 148 -7.08 7.90 -10.52
N GLY A 149 -6.17 8.24 -9.62
CA GLY A 149 -4.74 8.04 -9.83
C GLY A 149 -4.42 6.55 -10.01
N VAL A 150 -3.44 6.25 -10.88
CA VAL A 150 -3.01 4.89 -11.20
C VAL A 150 -1.60 4.65 -10.65
N TYR A 151 -1.44 3.49 -10.05
CA TYR A 151 -0.25 3.07 -9.32
C TYR A 151 0.22 1.71 -9.80
N ALA A 152 1.54 1.48 -9.89
CA ALA A 152 2.06 0.13 -10.08
C ALA A 152 1.81 -0.70 -8.82
N ARG A 153 1.16 -1.86 -8.96
CA ARG A 153 0.73 -2.74 -7.86
C ARG A 153 1.90 -3.56 -7.31
N VAL A 154 2.46 -3.14 -6.17
CA VAL A 154 3.70 -3.71 -5.58
C VAL A 154 3.64 -5.24 -5.41
N SER A 155 2.49 -5.80 -5.04
CA SER A 155 2.35 -7.25 -4.85
C SER A 155 2.62 -8.07 -6.11
N GLN A 156 2.48 -7.50 -7.31
CA GLN A 156 2.79 -8.20 -8.57
C GLN A 156 4.29 -8.29 -8.85
N TYR A 157 5.13 -7.60 -8.08
CA TYR A 157 6.56 -7.48 -8.36
C TYR A 157 7.44 -8.09 -7.28
N GLN A 158 6.89 -8.79 -6.27
CA GLN A 158 7.68 -9.40 -5.20
C GLN A 158 8.83 -10.25 -5.75
N ASP A 159 8.55 -11.20 -6.65
CA ASP A 159 9.57 -12.11 -7.18
C ASP A 159 10.66 -11.37 -7.93
N TRP A 160 10.27 -10.36 -8.73
CA TRP A 160 11.22 -9.50 -9.42
C TRP A 160 12.07 -8.70 -8.44
N ILE A 161 11.47 -8.05 -7.44
CA ILE A 161 12.18 -7.28 -6.41
C ILE A 161 13.19 -8.18 -5.69
N SER A 162 12.74 -9.35 -5.23
CA SER A 162 13.59 -10.33 -4.55
C SER A 162 14.74 -10.82 -5.44
N SER A 163 14.52 -11.00 -6.74
CA SER A 163 15.59 -11.38 -7.69
C SER A 163 16.70 -10.33 -7.84
N GLN A 164 16.42 -9.06 -7.54
CA GLN A 164 17.37 -7.96 -7.66
C GLN A 164 18.12 -7.67 -6.35
N ILE A 165 17.66 -8.23 -5.23
CA ILE A 165 18.19 -7.94 -3.89
C ILE A 165 18.97 -9.14 -3.37
N SER A 166 20.11 -8.89 -2.73
CA SER A 166 20.94 -9.96 -2.16
C SER A 166 20.23 -10.62 -0.98
N SER A 167 20.40 -11.94 -0.81
CA SER A 167 19.75 -12.77 0.22
C SER A 167 19.91 -12.29 1.67
N ASN A 168 20.90 -11.43 1.95
CA ASN A 168 21.15 -10.91 3.30
C ASN A 168 20.44 -9.57 3.59
N ASN A 169 19.65 -9.06 2.64
CA ASN A 169 18.94 -7.77 2.73
C ASN A 169 17.49 -7.91 2.22
N GLU A 170 16.83 -9.03 2.47
CA GLU A 170 15.48 -9.26 1.95
C GLU A 170 14.48 -8.19 2.44
N PRO A 171 13.64 -7.64 1.54
CA PRO A 171 12.60 -6.69 1.94
C PRO A 171 11.59 -7.32 2.90
N GLY A 172 11.05 -6.50 3.80
CA GLY A 172 9.95 -6.91 4.66
C GLY A 172 8.63 -7.01 3.90
N PHE A 173 8.40 -8.12 3.21
CA PHE A 173 7.10 -8.43 2.59
C PHE A 173 6.07 -8.83 3.65
N VAL A 174 4.88 -8.26 3.58
CA VAL A 174 3.77 -8.50 4.52
C VAL A 174 2.51 -8.82 3.74
N THR A 175 1.88 -9.94 4.07
CA THR A 175 0.59 -10.34 3.50
C THR A 175 -0.54 -9.46 4.03
N VAL A 176 -1.30 -8.88 3.11
CA VAL A 176 -2.50 -8.10 3.41
C VAL A 176 -3.70 -8.87 2.90
N GLN A 177 -4.67 -9.17 3.76
CA GLN A 177 -5.93 -9.77 3.33
C GLN A 177 -7.04 -8.73 3.47
N SER A 178 -7.84 -8.58 2.42
CA SER A 178 -9.03 -7.73 2.48
C SER A 178 -9.99 -8.31 3.51
N SER A 179 -10.42 -7.48 4.46
CA SER A 179 -11.49 -7.82 5.40
C SER A 179 -12.85 -7.85 4.68
N SER A 180 -12.99 -8.69 3.67
CA SER A 180 -14.25 -8.96 3.00
C SER A 180 -15.06 -9.88 3.91
N ASN A 181 -15.92 -9.32 4.76
CA ASN A 181 -16.95 -10.00 5.55
C ASN A 181 -16.51 -11.32 6.23
N ILE A 182 -16.24 -11.27 7.54
CA ILE A 182 -16.45 -12.46 8.37
C ILE A 182 -17.95 -12.78 8.35
N LEU A 183 -18.41 -13.46 7.31
CA LEU A 183 -19.57 -14.33 7.40
C LEU A 183 -19.00 -15.72 7.66
N ALA A 184 -19.06 -16.14 8.92
CA ALA A 184 -18.82 -17.52 9.31
C ALA A 184 -19.67 -18.44 8.42
N LYS A 185 -19.04 -19.07 7.43
CA LYS A 185 -19.63 -20.16 6.65
C LYS A 185 -18.75 -21.40 6.79
N GLY A 186 -18.73 -21.90 8.01
CA GLY A 186 -18.30 -23.24 8.41
C GLY A 186 -19.33 -23.77 9.42
N PRO A 187 -19.64 -25.07 9.41
CA PRO A 187 -20.84 -25.61 10.05
C PRO A 187 -20.83 -25.34 11.55
N ALA A 188 -21.98 -24.88 12.06
CA ALA A 188 -22.26 -24.78 13.49
C ALA A 188 -22.29 -26.20 14.09
N HIS A 189 -21.12 -26.75 14.41
CA HIS A 189 -20.97 -27.93 15.26
C HIS A 189 -19.54 -27.93 15.81
N PHE A 190 -19.39 -27.30 16.97
CA PHE A 190 -18.72 -27.81 18.17
C PHE A 190 -18.70 -26.66 19.16
N MET A 191 -19.73 -26.60 20.01
CA MET A 191 -19.66 -25.81 21.25
C MET A 191 -18.46 -26.35 22.04
N CYS A 192 -17.37 -25.58 22.08
CA CYS A 192 -16.31 -25.80 23.06
C CYS A 192 -16.83 -25.29 24.41
N LEU A 193 -17.60 -26.15 25.06
CA LEU A 193 -18.07 -26.00 26.43
C LEU A 193 -16.88 -26.26 27.37
N SER A 194 -16.01 -25.27 27.57
CA SER A 194 -14.95 -25.39 28.59
C SER A 194 -14.46 -24.06 29.17
N LEU A 195 -15.37 -23.11 29.41
CA LEU A 195 -15.09 -21.92 30.25
C LEU A 195 -16.16 -21.65 31.32
N LEU A 196 -16.83 -22.69 31.79
CA LEU A 196 -17.77 -22.63 32.93
C LEU A 196 -17.29 -23.39 34.18
N LEU A 197 -16.08 -23.96 34.18
CA LEU A 197 -15.52 -24.65 35.37
C LEU A 197 -14.42 -23.88 36.11
N SER A 198 -13.95 -22.74 35.60
CA SER A 198 -13.00 -21.87 36.30
C SER A 198 -13.66 -20.84 37.23
N ILE A 199 -14.95 -20.55 37.06
CA ILE A 199 -15.67 -19.57 37.90
C ILE A 199 -16.28 -20.24 39.14
N LEU A 200 -16.56 -21.55 39.10
CA LEU A 200 -17.13 -22.27 40.26
C LEU A 200 -16.08 -22.59 41.34
N HIS A 201 -14.80 -22.74 40.96
CA HIS A 201 -13.71 -22.97 41.93
C HIS A 201 -13.31 -21.70 42.69
N VAL A 202 -13.51 -20.51 42.12
CA VAL A 202 -13.17 -19.24 42.80
C VAL A 202 -14.23 -18.87 43.84
N ILE A 203 -15.49 -19.24 43.62
CA ILE A 203 -16.58 -18.95 44.58
C ILE A 203 -16.52 -19.90 45.78
N PHE A 204 -16.06 -21.16 45.61
CA PHE A 204 -15.97 -22.11 46.72
C PHE A 204 -14.77 -21.84 47.67
N SER A 205 -13.74 -21.14 47.21
CA SER A 205 -12.58 -20.78 48.05
C SER A 205 -12.80 -19.53 48.92
N LEU A 206 -13.80 -18.70 48.62
CA LEU A 206 -14.14 -17.51 49.42
C LEU A 206 -15.10 -17.79 50.59
N PHE A 207 -15.74 -18.97 50.65
CA PHE A 207 -16.65 -19.35 51.73
C PHE A 207 -16.04 -20.26 52.80
N VAL A 208 -14.75 -20.61 52.72
CA VAL A 208 -14.08 -21.53 53.67
C VAL A 208 -12.99 -20.84 54.51
N LEU A 209 -12.82 -19.51 54.42
CA LEU A 209 -11.84 -18.75 55.20
C LEU A 209 -12.41 -17.50 55.90
N SER A 210 -13.59 -17.63 56.50
CA SER A 210 -14.07 -16.76 57.59
C SER A 210 -14.76 -17.57 58.66
#